data_AF-A0A522X836-F1
#
_entry.id   AF-A0A522X836-F1
#
_cell.length_a   1.000
_cell.length_b   1.000
_cell.length_c   1.000
_cell.angle_alpha   90.00
_cell.angle_beta   90.00
_cell.angle_gamma   90.00
#
_symmetry.space_group_name_H-M   'P 1'
#
loop_
_entity.id
_entity.type
_entity.pdbx_description
1 polymer ?
#
loop_
_entity_poly.entity_id
_entity_poly.type
_entity_poly.pdbx_seq_one_letter_code
_entity_poly.pdbx_strand_id
1 'polypeptide(L)' 'MKVTITFETDMNEDGLDQTVTVERNNMVDLNDMAYLFVDSIRAGGFTYVERVGIDKGQDEVIWSIL' A
#
# COMPACT_ATOMS: atom_id res chain seq x y z
N MET A 1 -4.37 0.22 15.77
CA MET A 1 -2.99 0.68 15.45
C MET A 1 -3.07 1.76 14.36
N LYS A 2 -2.10 2.70 14.28
CA LYS A 2 -1.97 3.66 13.16
C LYS A 2 -0.85 3.21 12.25
N VAL A 3 -1.08 3.23 10.94
CA VAL A 3 -0.09 2.93 9.91
C VAL A 3 -0.03 4.11 8.94
N THR A 4 1.20 4.49 8.56
CA THR A 4 1.48 5.54 7.58
C THR A 4 2.42 4.97 6.53
N ILE A 5 2.05 5.12 5.26
CA ILE A 5 2.86 4.73 4.10
C ILE A 5 3.16 5.98 3.30
N THR A 6 4.44 6.22 3.01
CA THR A 6 4.90 7.36 2.23
C THR A 6 5.64 6.87 1.00
N PHE A 7 5.25 7.36 -0.17
CA PHE A 7 6.01 7.23 -1.41
C PHE A 7 6.66 8.56 -1.74
N GLU A 8 7.93 8.52 -2.08
CA GLU A 8 8.73 9.66 -2.55
C GLU A 8 9.24 9.29 -3.94
N THR A 9 9.08 10.19 -4.90
CA THR A 9 9.56 10.01 -6.26
C THR A 9 10.26 11.28 -6.70
N ASP A 10 11.56 11.11 -7.00
CA ASP A 10 12.43 12.16 -7.51
C ASP A 10 12.61 11.92 -9.02
N MET A 11 11.90 12.66 -9.87
CA MET A 11 12.10 12.60 -11.32
C MET A 11 13.16 13.62 -11.75
N ASN A 12 14.40 13.14 -11.84
CA ASN A 12 15.58 13.93 -12.20
C ASN A 12 15.55 14.56 -13.62
N GLU A 13 14.64 14.15 -14.51
CA GLU A 13 14.59 14.65 -15.90
C GLU A 13 13.43 15.63 -16.19
N ASP A 14 12.30 15.55 -15.49
CA ASP A 14 11.08 16.34 -15.79
C ASP A 14 10.59 17.25 -14.63
N GLY A 15 11.26 17.23 -13.48
CA GLY A 15 11.24 18.36 -12.53
C GLY A 15 10.08 18.46 -11.54
N LEU A 16 9.48 17.34 -11.13
CA LEU A 16 8.52 17.33 -10.02
C LEU A 16 8.89 16.27 -8.99
N ASP A 17 9.23 16.74 -7.79
CA ASP A 17 9.32 15.89 -6.61
C ASP A 17 7.89 15.60 -6.12
N GLN A 18 7.55 14.33 -6.02
CA GLN A 18 6.22 13.90 -5.57
C GLN A 18 6.32 13.15 -4.26
N THR A 19 5.52 13.58 -3.29
CA THR A 19 5.32 12.86 -2.03
C THR A 19 3.85 12.50 -1.88
N VAL A 20 3.57 11.21 -1.73
CA VAL A 20 2.24 10.69 -1.44
C VAL A 20 2.28 10.06 -0.06
N THR A 21 1.44 10.55 0.86
CA THR A 21 1.28 9.98 2.20
C THR A 21 -0.13 9.42 2.37
N VAL A 22 -0.22 8.14 2.69
CA VAL A 22 -1.48 7.48 3.07
C VAL A 22 -1.41 7.12 4.54
N GLU A 23 -2.40 7.58 5.30
CA GLU A 23 -2.54 7.30 6.72
C GLU A 23 -3.84 6.57 6.99
N ARG A 24 -3.77 5.49 7.78
CA ARG A 24 -4.96 4.79 8.26
C ARG A 24 -4.85 4.52 9.75
N ASN A 25 -5.90 4.89 10.46
CA ASN A 25 -6.07 4.68 11.89
C ASN A 25 -6.94 3.43 12.13
N ASN A 26 -6.91 2.93 13.36
CA ASN A 26 -7.72 1.79 13.81
C ASN A 26 -7.52 0.51 12.99
N MET A 27 -6.30 0.26 12.51
CA MET A 27 -5.93 -1.02 11.90
C MET A 27 -6.02 -2.13 12.97
N VAL A 28 -6.79 -3.17 12.69
CA VAL A 28 -7.11 -4.26 13.63
C VAL A 28 -6.44 -5.57 13.22
N ASP A 29 -6.43 -5.89 11.92
CA ASP A 29 -5.93 -7.18 11.43
C ASP A 29 -5.10 -7.10 10.14
N LEU A 30 -4.66 -8.26 9.66
CA LEU A 30 -3.87 -8.39 8.43
C LEU A 30 -4.70 -8.10 7.17
N ASN A 31 -6.02 -8.25 7.20
CA ASN A 31 -6.86 -7.88 6.06
C ASN A 31 -6.84 -6.37 5.89
N ASP A 32 -7.07 -5.61 6.97
CA ASP A 32 -6.98 -4.15 6.97
C ASP A 32 -5.64 -3.69 6.38
N MET A 33 -4.56 -4.38 6.75
CA MET A 33 -3.22 -4.07 6.27
C MET A 33 -3.05 -4.37 4.78
N ALA A 34 -3.53 -5.52 4.30
CA ALA A 34 -3.50 -5.86 2.88
C ALA A 34 -4.29 -4.84 2.03
N TYR A 35 -5.45 -4.39 2.53
CA TYR A 35 -6.23 -3.31 1.92
C TYR A 35 -5.46 -1.99 1.85
N LEU A 36 -4.89 -1.56 2.98
CA LEU A 36 -4.09 -0.34 3.03
C LEU A 36 -2.94 -0.39 2.02
N PHE A 37 -2.28 -1.53 1.84
CA PHE A 37 -1.23 -1.68 0.84
C PHE A 37 -1.75 -1.51 -0.59
N VAL A 38 -2.87 -2.12 -0.96
CA VAL A 38 -3.47 -1.93 -2.29
C VAL A 38 -3.77 -0.45 -2.55
N ASP A 39 -4.46 0.20 -1.61
CA ASP A 39 -4.82 1.62 -1.72
C ASP A 39 -3.59 2.51 -1.83
N SER A 40 -2.57 2.22 -1.01
CA SER A 40 -1.35 3.02 -0.97
C SER A 40 -0.52 2.87 -2.24
N ILE A 41 -0.37 1.65 -2.77
CA ILE A 41 0.38 1.41 -4.01
C ILE A 41 -0.33 2.08 -5.20
N ARG A 42 -1.67 2.04 -5.26
CA ARG A 42 -2.43 2.79 -6.27
C ARG A 42 -2.24 4.30 -6.12
N ALA A 43 -2.29 4.81 -4.90
CA ALA A 43 -2.05 6.23 -4.61
C ALA A 43 -0.63 6.67 -4.98
N GLY A 44 0.36 5.79 -4.84
CA GLY A 44 1.75 5.98 -5.28
C GLY A 44 1.95 5.96 -6.80
N GLY A 45 0.88 5.82 -7.61
CA GLY A 45 0.92 5.95 -9.07
C GLY A 45 0.95 4.64 -9.85
N PHE A 46 0.97 3.49 -9.19
CA PHE A 46 0.91 2.20 -9.88
C PHE A 46 -0.53 1.88 -10.31
N THR A 47 -0.78 1.84 -11.61
CA THR A 47 -2.14 1.71 -12.18
C THR A 47 -2.63 0.27 -12.31
N TYR A 48 -1.73 -0.71 -12.23
CA TYR A 48 -2.04 -2.13 -12.43
C TYR A 48 -1.86 -2.94 -11.14
N VAL A 49 -2.57 -2.54 -10.07
CA VAL A 49 -2.59 -3.27 -8.79
C VAL A 49 -3.96 -3.86 -8.58
N GLU A 50 -4.08 -5.18 -8.74
CA GLU A 50 -5.35 -5.88 -8.52
C GLU A 50 -5.54 -6.27 -7.05
N ARG A 51 -4.54 -6.92 -6.44
CA ARG A 51 -4.55 -7.41 -5.05
C ARG A 51 -3.14 -7.47 -4.47
N VAL A 52 -3.05 -7.41 -3.14
CA VAL A 52 -1.83 -7.68 -2.34
C VAL A 52 -2.05 -8.94 -1.51
N GLY A 53 -1.05 -9.82 -1.48
CA GLY A 53 -1.04 -11.02 -0.64
C GLY A 53 -0.02 -10.89 0.49
N ILE A 54 -0.44 -11.23 1.71
CA ILE A 54 0.44 -11.36 2.88
C ILE A 54 0.59 -12.84 3.18
N ASP A 55 1.80 -13.36 3.00
CA ASP A 55 2.15 -14.75 3.33
C ASP A 55 2.37 -14.88 4.85
N LYS A 56 1.62 -15.80 5.47
CA LYS A 56 1.72 -16.13 6.90
C LYS A 56 2.57 -17.39 7.16
N GLY A 57 3.04 -18.05 6.10
CA GLY A 57 3.66 -19.36 6.12
C GLY A 57 2.63 -20.49 6.08
N GLN A 58 3.13 -21.73 5.96
CA GLN A 58 2.31 -22.95 5.88
C GLN A 58 1.24 -22.91 4.77
N ASP A 59 1.60 -22.36 3.62
CA ASP A 59 0.70 -22.19 2.46
C ASP A 59 -0.54 -21.32 2.74
N GLU A 60 -0.55 -20.54 3.83
CA GLU A 60 -1.62 -19.60 4.16
C GLU A 60 -1.29 -18.18 3.68
N VAL A 61 -2.05 -17.68 2.71
CA VAL A 61 -1.94 -16.31 2.20
C VAL A 61 -3.23 -15.55 2.46
N ILE A 62 -3.12 -14.39 3.12
CA ILE A 62 -4.22 -13.44 3.23
C ILE A 62 -4.16 -12.51 2.03
N TRP A 63 -5.23 -12.48 1.25
CA TRP A 63 -5.36 -11.58 0.12
C TRP A 63 -6.17 -10.35 0.51
N SER A 64 -5.77 -9.18 0.03
CA SER A 64 -6.66 -8.02 -0.02
C SER A 64 -7.89 -8.42 -0.81
N ILE A 65 -9.03 -8.46 -0.13
CA ILE A 65 -10.33 -8.54 -0.79
C ILE A 65 -10.58 -7.17 -1.46
N LEU A 66 -11.49 -7.06 -2.43
CA LEU A 66 -11.85 -5.78 -3.06
C LEU A 66 -13.14 -5.27 -2.45
#